data_AF-A0AA88UXC7-F1
#
_entry.id   AF-A0AA88UXC7-F1
#
_cell.length_a   1.000
_cell.length_b   1.000
_cell.length_c   1.000
_cell.angle_alpha   90.00
_cell.angle_beta   90.00
_cell.angle_gamma   90.00
#
_symmetry.space_group_name_H-M   'P 1'
#
loop_
_entity.id
_entity.type
_entity.pdbx_description
1 polymer ?
#
loop_
_entity_poly.entity_id
_entity_poly.type
_entity_poly.pdbx_seq_one_letter_code
_entity_poly.pdbx_strand_id
1 'polypeptide(L)'
;MQKKEEGNKMYKKDIGFSYGASSIKGKRFSMEDSYEVEISEVGDEMVALFGVFDGPGISAGAQCLKTTLHQNIKSHPDLMTDTKLVIIEAFRQTDIDYLRRQQAKEMDVGSTASIVVLLDNVLNVANVGD
;
A
#
# COMPACT_ATOMS: atom_id res chain seq x y z
N MET A 1 -23.94 -38.59 22.36
CA MET A 1 -23.55 -38.76 20.94
C MET A 1 -22.97 -37.44 20.48
N GLN A 2 -21.67 -37.27 20.72
CA GLN A 2 -20.60 -37.20 19.71
C GLN A 2 -20.66 -35.92 18.87
N LYS A 3 -19.78 -34.98 19.26
CA LYS A 3 -19.18 -33.98 18.38
C LYS A 3 -18.70 -34.68 17.11
N LYS A 4 -19.05 -34.15 15.94
CA LYS A 4 -18.32 -34.43 14.71
C LYS A 4 -17.48 -33.20 14.39
N GLU A 5 -16.17 -33.41 14.46
CA GLU A 5 -15.18 -32.55 13.84
C GLU A 5 -15.45 -32.56 12.33
N GLU A 6 -16.00 -31.47 11.80
CA GLU A 6 -15.86 -31.17 10.38
C GLU A 6 -14.52 -30.46 10.21
N GLY A 7 -13.58 -31.14 9.55
CA GLY A 7 -12.21 -30.69 9.37
C GLY A 7 -12.12 -29.27 8.82
N ASN A 8 -11.01 -28.60 9.18
CA ASN A 8 -10.59 -27.25 8.81
C ASN A 8 -11.06 -26.82 7.40
N LYS A 9 -12.29 -26.32 7.30
CA LYS A 9 -12.75 -25.55 6.15
C LYS A 9 -12.27 -24.12 6.40
N MET A 10 -11.18 -23.75 5.72
CA MET A 10 -10.71 -22.37 5.71
C MET A 10 -11.64 -21.58 4.79
N TYR A 11 -12.56 -20.81 5.39
CA TYR A 11 -13.42 -19.90 4.65
C TYR A 11 -12.58 -18.67 4.28
N LYS A 12 -12.05 -18.64 3.05
CA LYS A 12 -11.52 -17.38 2.50
C LYS A 12 -12.70 -16.45 2.25
N LYS A 13 -12.74 -15.32 2.96
CA LYS A 13 -13.69 -14.23 2.68
C LYS A 13 -13.41 -13.77 1.24
N ASP A 14 -14.42 -13.90 0.38
CA ASP A 14 -14.32 -13.43 -1.01
C ASP A 14 -14.21 -11.89 -0.98
N ILE A 15 -13.28 -11.35 -1.75
CA ILE A 15 -13.00 -9.91 -1.79
C ILE A 15 -14.11 -9.11 -2.47
N GLY A 16 -14.97 -9.76 -3.27
CA GLY A 16 -16.18 -9.14 -3.81
C GLY A 16 -15.93 -8.05 -4.88
N PHE A 17 -14.70 -7.90 -5.37
CA PHE A 17 -14.36 -6.96 -6.44
C PHE A 17 -13.32 -7.54 -7.41
N SER A 18 -13.22 -6.94 -8.59
CA SER A 18 -12.16 -7.20 -9.58
C SER A 18 -11.31 -5.95 -9.78
N TYR A 19 -10.03 -6.11 -10.08
CA TYR A 19 -9.11 -5.00 -10.32
C TYR A 19 -8.16 -5.30 -11.48
N GLY A 20 -7.56 -4.24 -12.03
CA GLY A 20 -6.53 -4.31 -13.06
C GLY A 20 -5.70 -3.02 -13.07
N ALA A 21 -4.48 -3.11 -13.57
CA ALA A 21 -3.57 -1.98 -13.67
C ALA A 21 -2.80 -2.03 -14.99
N SER A 22 -2.48 -0.86 -15.55
CA SER A 22 -1.64 -0.71 -16.73
C SER A 22 -0.79 0.54 -16.56
N SER A 23 0.45 0.49 -17.01
CA SER A 23 1.40 1.59 -16.88
C SER A 23 2.29 1.62 -18.12
N ILE A 24 2.36 2.79 -18.77
CA ILE A 24 2.98 2.95 -20.10
C ILE A 24 3.78 4.26 -20.11
N LYS A 25 5.07 4.17 -20.48
CA LYS A 25 5.99 5.31 -20.57
C LYS A 25 5.52 6.44 -21.50
N GLY A 26 4.79 6.08 -22.55
CA GLY A 26 4.39 7.00 -23.61
C GLY A 26 5.61 7.64 -24.27
N LYS A 27 5.55 8.96 -24.50
CA LYS A 27 6.58 9.75 -25.21
C LYS A 27 7.75 10.18 -24.32
N ARG A 28 7.72 9.89 -23.01
CA ARG A 28 8.77 10.32 -22.07
C ARG A 28 10.06 9.54 -22.31
N PHE A 29 11.17 10.14 -21.90
CA PHE A 29 12.50 9.51 -22.01
C PHE A 29 12.61 8.30 -21.07
N SER A 30 12.30 8.51 -19.80
CA SER A 30 12.23 7.52 -18.71
C SER A 30 10.78 7.18 -18.32
N MET A 31 10.60 6.02 -17.69
CA MET A 31 9.36 5.63 -17.01
C MET A 31 9.52 5.94 -15.52
N GLU A 32 8.65 6.79 -14.99
CA GLU A 32 8.74 7.26 -13.59
C GLU A 32 7.50 6.85 -12.79
N ASP A 33 6.35 6.70 -13.45
CA ASP A 33 5.17 6.18 -12.79
C ASP A 33 5.39 4.72 -12.32
N SER A 34 4.83 4.43 -11.16
CA SER A 34 4.74 3.08 -10.63
C SER A 34 3.41 2.88 -9.93
N TYR A 35 3.03 1.63 -9.75
CA TYR A 35 1.86 1.25 -8.98
C TYR A 35 2.14 0.00 -8.15
N GLU A 36 1.36 -0.19 -7.10
CA GLU A 36 1.30 -1.41 -6.32
C GLU A 36 -0.14 -1.79 -6.03
N VAL A 37 -0.43 -3.09 -6.08
CA VAL A 37 -1.69 -3.63 -5.57
C VAL A 37 -1.36 -4.80 -4.66
N GLU A 38 -1.83 -4.72 -3.44
CA GLU A 38 -1.69 -5.79 -2.46
C GLU A 38 -3.04 -6.14 -1.86
N ILE A 39 -3.35 -7.44 -1.84
CA ILE A 39 -4.54 -7.97 -1.19
C ILE A 39 -4.05 -9.01 -0.18
N SER A 40 -4.33 -8.76 1.09
CA SER A 40 -3.85 -9.58 2.18
C SER A 40 -4.89 -9.71 3.29
N GLU A 41 -4.84 -10.82 3.99
CA GLU A 41 -5.60 -11.03 5.23
C GLU A 41 -4.79 -10.47 6.40
N VAL A 42 -5.38 -9.56 7.18
CA VAL A 42 -4.79 -8.98 8.39
C VAL A 42 -5.74 -9.28 9.55
N GLY A 43 -5.34 -10.17 10.46
CA GLY A 43 -6.27 -10.73 11.44
C GLY A 43 -7.33 -11.58 10.73
N ASP A 44 -8.61 -11.28 10.99
CA ASP A 44 -9.76 -11.95 10.35
C ASP A 44 -10.39 -11.11 9.21
N GLU A 45 -9.74 -10.00 8.83
CA GLU A 45 -10.24 -9.07 7.82
C GLU A 45 -9.40 -9.06 6.55
N MET A 46 -10.07 -8.94 5.41
CA MET A 46 -9.41 -8.74 4.11
C MET A 46 -9.11 -7.26 3.91
N VAL A 47 -7.85 -6.96 3.63
CA VAL A 47 -7.37 -5.61 3.32
C VAL A 47 -6.90 -5.59 1.88
N ALA A 48 -7.40 -4.64 1.11
CA ALA A 48 -6.91 -4.37 -0.24
C ALA A 48 -6.29 -2.96 -0.29
N LEU A 49 -5.03 -2.91 -0.68
CA LEU A 49 -4.21 -1.71 -0.78
C LEU A 49 -3.86 -1.48 -2.24
N PHE A 50 -4.16 -0.29 -2.73
CA PHE A 50 -3.79 0.15 -4.07
C PHE A 50 -2.98 1.42 -3.94
N GLY A 51 -1.93 1.56 -4.75
CA GLY A 51 -1.13 2.77 -4.81
C GLY A 51 -0.71 3.10 -6.23
N VAL A 52 -0.79 4.37 -6.59
CA VAL A 52 -0.23 4.96 -7.80
C VAL A 52 0.74 6.05 -7.36
N PHE A 53 1.94 6.03 -7.93
CA PHE A 53 3.04 6.88 -7.54
C PHE A 53 3.68 7.50 -8.80
N ASP A 54 3.80 8.82 -8.85
CA ASP A 54 4.50 9.55 -9.92
C ASP A 54 5.75 10.22 -9.34
N GLY A 55 6.92 9.70 -9.70
CA GLY A 55 8.20 10.21 -9.25
C GLY A 55 9.34 9.41 -9.84
N PRO A 56 10.58 9.92 -9.91
CA PRO A 56 11.61 9.36 -10.76
C PRO A 56 11.82 7.86 -10.51
N GLY A 57 11.50 7.02 -11.50
CA GLY A 57 11.40 5.55 -11.34
C GLY A 57 12.74 4.84 -11.13
N ILE A 58 13.85 5.56 -11.32
CA ILE A 58 15.22 5.11 -11.01
C ILE A 58 15.63 5.54 -9.58
N SER A 59 14.89 6.49 -8.99
CA SER A 59 15.18 6.98 -7.66
C SER A 59 14.53 6.09 -6.60
N ALA A 60 15.20 6.00 -5.45
CA ALA A 60 14.74 5.18 -4.33
C ALA A 60 13.35 5.55 -3.81
N GLY A 61 12.76 6.69 -4.19
CA GLY A 61 11.48 7.20 -3.66
C GLY A 61 10.28 6.33 -4.03
N ALA A 62 9.98 6.19 -5.33
CA ALA A 62 8.83 5.40 -5.79
C ALA A 62 8.97 3.91 -5.44
N GLN A 63 10.17 3.34 -5.54
CA GLN A 63 10.46 1.97 -5.11
C GLN A 63 10.30 1.79 -3.58
N CYS A 64 10.66 2.81 -2.80
CA CYS A 64 10.47 2.82 -1.35
C CYS A 64 8.97 2.89 -1.01
N LEU A 65 8.18 3.74 -1.67
CA LEU A 65 6.74 3.80 -1.48
C LEU A 65 6.07 2.46 -1.79
N LYS A 66 6.43 1.86 -2.94
CA LYS A 66 5.91 0.57 -3.41
C LYS A 66 6.06 -0.55 -2.39
N THR A 67 7.18 -0.58 -1.67
CA THR A 67 7.54 -1.66 -0.73
C THR A 67 7.27 -1.33 0.72
N THR A 68 7.34 -0.06 1.11
CA THR A 68 7.35 0.38 2.51
C THR A 68 5.99 0.91 2.94
N LEU A 69 5.27 1.64 2.09
CA LEU A 69 4.02 2.30 2.51
C LEU A 69 2.92 1.28 2.84
N HIS A 70 2.65 0.34 1.94
CA HIS A 70 1.68 -0.73 2.19
C HIS A 70 2.08 -1.58 3.41
N GLN A 71 3.38 -1.84 3.57
CA GLN A 71 3.86 -2.60 4.72
C GLN A 71 3.61 -1.84 6.03
N ASN A 72 3.93 -0.55 6.09
CA ASN A 72 3.69 0.30 7.25
C ASN A 72 2.20 0.35 7.62
N ILE A 73 1.30 0.37 6.63
CA ILE A 73 -0.17 0.32 6.84
C ILE A 73 -0.57 -1.03 7.45
N LYS A 74 -0.18 -2.16 6.82
CA LYS A 74 -0.60 -3.51 7.28
C LYS A 74 -0.06 -3.87 8.66
N SER A 75 1.17 -3.44 8.97
CA SER A 75 1.79 -3.73 10.26
C SER A 75 1.34 -2.80 11.38
N HIS A 76 0.52 -1.78 11.07
CA HIS A 76 0.09 -0.82 12.08
C HIS A 76 -0.92 -1.47 13.04
N PRO A 77 -0.70 -1.42 14.36
CA PRO A 77 -1.60 -2.06 15.34
C PRO A 77 -3.02 -1.49 15.28
N ASP A 78 -3.16 -0.21 14.92
CA ASP A 78 -4.44 0.49 14.87
C ASP A 78 -5.16 0.42 13.51
N LEU A 79 -4.72 -0.45 12.59
CA LEU A 79 -5.31 -0.52 11.24
C LEU A 79 -6.84 -0.71 11.28
N MET A 80 -7.31 -1.55 12.21
CA MET A 80 -8.73 -1.89 12.38
C MET A 80 -9.51 -0.88 13.22
N THR A 81 -8.83 -0.01 13.97
CA THR A 81 -9.46 0.91 14.94
C THR A 81 -9.49 2.34 14.43
N ASP A 82 -8.42 2.82 13.79
CA ASP A 82 -8.32 4.15 13.20
C ASP A 82 -7.48 4.12 11.92
N THR A 83 -8.09 3.62 10.84
CA THR A 83 -7.46 3.54 9.52
C THR A 83 -6.97 4.90 9.00
N LYS A 84 -7.62 6.01 9.38
CA LYS A 84 -7.21 7.36 8.94
C LYS A 84 -5.91 7.78 9.62
N LEU A 85 -5.80 7.59 10.93
CA LEU A 85 -4.56 7.81 11.67
C LEU A 85 -3.43 6.94 11.10
N VAL A 86 -3.70 5.65 10.88
CA VAL A 86 -2.73 4.70 10.31
C VAL A 86 -2.19 5.19 8.97
N ILE A 87 -3.05 5.66 8.07
CA ILE A 87 -2.61 6.20 6.78
C ILE A 87 -1.65 7.38 6.98
N ILE A 88 -2.00 8.34 7.84
CA ILE A 88 -1.17 9.52 8.13
C ILE A 88 0.20 9.10 8.69
N GLU A 89 0.21 8.20 9.67
CA GLU A 89 1.44 7.72 10.30
C GLU A 89 2.29 6.87 9.35
N ALA A 90 1.67 6.06 8.50
CA ALA A 90 2.37 5.26 7.51
C ALA A 90 3.07 6.13 6.45
N PHE A 91 2.43 7.21 5.98
CA PHE A 91 3.08 8.20 5.10
C PHE A 91 4.29 8.83 5.78
N ARG A 92 4.12 9.32 7.01
CA ARG A 92 5.19 9.96 7.78
C ARG A 92 6.36 9.01 8.05
N GLN A 93 6.07 7.77 8.45
CA GLN A 93 7.10 6.76 8.71
C GLN A 93 7.85 6.38 7.43
N THR A 94 7.14 6.27 6.31
CA THR A 94 7.75 5.98 5.01
C THR A 94 8.70 7.10 4.58
N ASP A 95 8.32 8.37 4.78
CA ASP A 95 9.17 9.53 4.51
C ASP A 95 10.43 9.54 5.40
N ILE A 96 10.27 9.30 6.71
CA ILE A 96 11.40 9.21 7.65
C ILE A 96 12.38 8.10 7.23
N ASP A 97 11.88 6.91 6.88
CA ASP A 97 12.73 5.79 6.48
C ASP A 97 13.40 6.01 5.11
N TYR A 98 12.70 6.69 4.20
CA TYR A 98 13.28 7.15 2.94
C TYR A 98 14.44 8.12 3.18
N LEU A 99 14.22 9.18 3.98
CA LEU A 99 15.25 10.17 4.31
C LEU A 99 16.47 9.55 5.00
N ARG A 100 16.27 8.60 5.92
CA ARG A 100 17.37 7.86 6.57
C ARG A 100 18.23 7.08 5.57
N ARG A 101 17.62 6.44 4.57
CA ARG A 101 18.34 5.69 3.51
C ARG A 101 19.09 6.63 2.57
N GLN A 102 18.60 7.86 2.39
CA GLN A 102 19.15 8.85 1.47
C GLN A 102 20.24 9.76 2.10
N GLN A 103 20.45 9.73 3.42
CA GLN A 103 21.53 10.49 4.08
C GLN A 103 22.92 10.22 3.47
N ALA A 104 23.13 9.09 2.78
CA ALA A 104 24.38 8.75 2.12
C ALA A 104 24.49 9.23 0.65
N LYS A 105 23.42 9.77 0.03
CA LYS A 105 23.33 9.92 -1.44
C LYS A 105 22.97 11.31 -1.97
N GLU A 106 22.67 12.31 -1.15
CA GLU A 106 22.34 13.70 -1.56
C GLU A 106 21.47 13.79 -2.84
N MET A 107 20.41 12.97 -2.92
CA MET A 107 19.51 12.96 -4.08
C MET A 107 18.27 13.81 -3.78
N ASP A 108 18.05 14.86 -4.57
CA ASP A 108 16.83 15.68 -4.57
C ASP A 108 15.75 15.01 -5.43
N VAL A 109 15.13 13.97 -4.89
CA VAL A 109 14.11 13.16 -5.58
C VAL A 109 12.96 12.82 -4.64
N GLY A 110 11.73 12.89 -5.17
CA GLY A 110 10.49 12.62 -4.46
C GLY A 110 9.48 11.90 -5.36
N SER A 111 8.26 11.68 -4.85
CA SER A 111 7.18 11.06 -5.60
C SER A 111 5.84 11.53 -5.06
N THR A 112 4.84 11.64 -5.92
CA THR A 112 3.43 11.68 -5.51
C THR A 112 3.00 10.29 -5.04
N ALA A 113 1.88 10.25 -4.33
CA ALA A 113 1.23 9.02 -3.92
C ALA A 113 -0.27 9.24 -3.78
N SER A 114 -1.04 8.48 -4.58
CA SER A 114 -2.48 8.33 -4.39
C SER A 114 -2.76 6.87 -4.05
N ILE A 115 -3.33 6.62 -2.88
CA ILE A 115 -3.61 5.28 -2.39
C ILE A 115 -5.08 5.07 -2.07
N VAL A 116 -5.50 3.81 -2.15
CA VAL A 116 -6.78 3.31 -1.65
C VAL A 116 -6.51 2.23 -0.60
N VAL A 117 -7.13 2.36 0.56
CA VAL A 117 -7.20 1.33 1.60
C VAL A 117 -8.65 0.89 1.72
N LEU A 118 -8.95 -0.30 1.21
CA LEU A 118 -10.24 -0.96 1.36
C LEU A 118 -10.15 -1.98 2.50
N LEU A 119 -10.89 -1.70 3.57
CA LEU A 119 -10.97 -2.53 4.78
C LEU A 119 -12.42 -2.52 5.27
N ASP A 120 -12.97 -3.70 5.57
CA ASP A 120 -14.36 -3.87 6.03
C ASP A 120 -15.41 -3.10 5.20
N ASN A 121 -15.30 -3.21 3.87
CA ASN A 121 -16.15 -2.48 2.90
C ASN A 121 -16.06 -0.94 2.97
N VAL A 122 -15.15 -0.38 3.76
CA VAL A 122 -14.86 1.05 3.82
C VAL A 122 -13.67 1.35 2.93
N LEU A 123 -13.88 2.24 1.96
CA LEU A 123 -12.86 2.69 1.04
C LEU A 123 -12.29 4.04 1.51
N ASN A 124 -11.05 4.03 1.97
CA ASN A 124 -10.31 5.24 2.34
C ASN A 124 -9.37 5.63 1.19
N VAL A 125 -9.44 6.88 0.76
CA VAL A 125 -8.52 7.43 -0.25
C VAL A 125 -7.61 8.45 0.41
N ALA A 126 -6.32 8.38 0.11
CA ALA A 126 -5.35 9.37 0.57
C ALA A 126 -4.47 9.80 -0.60
N ASN A 127 -4.20 11.10 -0.67
CA ASN A 127 -3.42 11.70 -1.74
C ASN A 127 -2.37 12.65 -1.15
N VAL A 128 -1.14 12.52 -1.64
CA VAL A 128 -0.02 13.44 -1.40
C VAL A 128 0.61 13.72 -2.77
N GLY A 129 0.39 14.92 -3.31
CA GLY A 129 0.76 15.26 -4.69
C GLY A 129 -0.43 15.84 -5.47
N ASP A 130 -0.34 15.85 -6.79
CA ASP A 130 -1.14 16.62 -7.74
C ASP A 130 -1.97 15.79 -8.74
#